data_AF-A0A1B6FRU5-F1
#
_entry.id   AF-A0A1B6FRU5-F1
#
_cell.length_a   1.000
_cell.length_b   1.000
_cell.length_c   1.000
_cell.angle_alpha   90.00
_cell.angle_beta   90.00
_cell.angle_gamma   90.00
#
_symmetry.space_group_name_H-M   'P 1'
#
loop_
_entity.id
_entity.type
_entity.pdbx_description
1 polymer ?
#
loop_
_entity_poly.entity_id
_entity_poly.type
_entity_poly.pdbx_seq_one_letter_code
_entity_poly.pdbx_strand_id
1 'polypeptide(L)'
;MSASNTHRKNILLKVVILGDGGVGKSCLMNRFVSNNFDSHSFHTVGVEFFNKDIEVNGEWYTLQVDLASEKREVEEAEIRSWCEENGEVPMIETSAKDAINVDTAFAMAVERWNKLEEFLEKSNNYCGDTVDLRNHHGAKVNKKAGCCT
;
A
#
# COMPACT_ATOMS: atom_id res chain seq x y z
N MET A 1 15.85 15.09 30.26
CA MET A 1 15.30 14.04 29.39
C MET A 1 14.65 14.74 28.21
N SER A 2 15.32 14.77 27.06
CA SER A 2 14.81 15.42 25.86
C SER A 2 13.70 14.55 25.26
N ALA A 3 12.47 15.04 25.24
CA ALA A 3 11.41 14.44 24.45
C ALA A 3 11.77 14.68 22.98
N SER A 4 12.21 13.62 22.30
CA SER A 4 12.34 13.59 20.85
C SER A 4 10.99 13.96 20.26
N ASN A 5 10.94 15.10 19.57
CA ASN A 5 9.76 15.59 18.88
C ASN A 5 9.57 14.74 17.60
N THR A 6 9.11 13.50 17.77
CA THR A 6 8.79 12.60 16.67
C THR A 6 7.56 13.17 15.96
N HIS A 7 7.76 13.78 14.80
CA HIS A 7 6.64 14.09 13.90
C HIS A 7 5.87 12.79 13.64
N ARG A 8 4.63 12.69 14.12
CA ARG A 8 3.72 11.62 13.71
C ARG A 8 3.52 11.75 12.20
N LYS A 9 4.06 10.81 11.43
CA LYS A 9 3.73 10.67 10.01
C LYS A 9 2.28 10.20 9.95
N ASN A 10 1.42 10.98 9.32
CA ASN A 10 0.07 10.53 8.98
C ASN A 10 0.16 9.75 7.67
N ILE A 11 0.19 8.42 7.74
CA ILE A 11 0.29 7.55 6.56
C ILE A 11 -1.12 7.19 6.11
N LEU A 12 -1.48 7.60 4.89
CA LEU A 12 -2.72 7.23 4.22
C LEU A 12 -2.45 6.06 3.28
N LEU A 13 -3.09 4.92 3.52
CA LEU A 13 -3.02 3.75 2.64
C LEU A 13 -4.36 3.51 1.96
N LYS A 14 -4.33 3.27 0.65
CA LYS A 14 -5.50 2.92 -0.14
C LYS A 14 -5.57 1.41 -0.28
N VAL A 15 -6.58 0.80 0.33
CA VAL A 15 -6.79 -0.65 0.35
C VAL A 15 -7.89 -0.99 -0.64
N VAL A 16 -7.62 -1.87 -1.60
CA VAL A 16 -8.61 -2.35 -2.57
C VAL A 16 -8.90 -3.81 -2.29
N ILE A 17 -10.17 -4.16 -2.09
CA ILE A 17 -10.59 -5.56 -1.87
C ILE A 17 -10.97 -6.19 -3.21
N LEU A 18 -10.28 -7.27 -3.58
CA LEU A 18 -10.47 -8.03 -4.81
C LEU A 18 -11.14 -9.39 -4.53
N GLY A 19 -11.77 -9.98 -5.55
CA GLY A 19 -12.40 -11.30 -5.52
C GLY A 19 -13.65 -11.35 -6.40
N ASP A 20 -14.20 -12.54 -6.62
CA ASP A 20 -15.37 -12.77 -7.48
C ASP A 20 -16.66 -12.09 -6.98
N GLY A 21 -17.63 -11.92 -7.87
CA GLY A 21 -18.96 -11.44 -7.54
C GLY A 21 -19.62 -12.27 -6.43
N GLY A 22 -20.24 -11.62 -5.44
CA GLY A 22 -21.03 -12.30 -4.41
C GLY A 22 -20.25 -12.97 -3.26
N VAL A 23 -18.91 -12.96 -3.26
CA VAL A 23 -18.09 -13.61 -2.21
C VAL A 23 -18.08 -12.89 -0.85
N GLY A 24 -18.76 -11.74 -0.73
CA GLY A 24 -18.87 -11.00 0.52
C GLY A 24 -17.86 -9.87 0.74
N LYS A 25 -17.21 -9.36 -0.31
CA LYS A 25 -16.29 -8.20 -0.26
C LYS A 25 -16.90 -6.99 0.47
N SER A 26 -18.13 -6.63 0.12
CA SER A 26 -18.86 -5.52 0.76
C SER A 26 -19.15 -5.78 2.23
N CYS A 27 -19.48 -7.03 2.59
CA CYS A 27 -19.71 -7.42 3.97
C CYS A 27 -18.43 -7.32 4.79
N LEU A 28 -17.29 -7.74 4.23
CA LEU A 28 -15.99 -7.65 4.88
C LEU A 28 -15.57 -6.19 5.09
N MET A 29 -15.72 -5.34 4.09
CA MET A 29 -15.48 -3.90 4.20
C MET A 29 -16.36 -3.26 5.28
N ASN A 30 -17.68 -3.47 5.21
CA ASN A 30 -18.62 -2.89 6.18
C ASN A 30 -18.36 -3.37 7.60
N ARG A 31 -18.02 -4.65 7.77
CA ARG A 31 -17.63 -5.19 9.06
C ARG A 31 -16.36 -4.52 9.57
N PHE A 32 -15.36 -4.34 8.73
CA PHE A 32 -14.13 -3.67 9.14
C PHE A 32 -14.38 -2.21 9.54
N VAL A 33 -15.02 -1.43 8.68
CA VAL A 33 -15.15 0.02 8.90
C VAL A 33 -16.16 0.32 10.01
N SER A 34 -17.34 -0.27 9.94
CA SER A 34 -18.49 0.15 10.74
C SER A 34 -18.76 -0.79 11.92
N ASN A 35 -17.99 -1.87 12.05
CA ASN A 35 -18.25 -2.98 12.98
C ASN A 35 -19.69 -3.50 12.88
N ASN A 36 -20.31 -3.38 11.70
CA ASN A 36 -21.69 -3.75 11.46
C ASN A 36 -21.76 -4.84 10.37
N PHE A 37 -22.75 -5.72 10.47
CA PHE A 37 -23.04 -6.72 9.46
C PHE A 37 -24.53 -6.71 9.15
N ASP A 38 -24.86 -6.51 7.87
CA ASP A 38 -26.23 -6.55 7.37
C ASP A 38 -26.36 -7.70 6.37
N SER A 39 -27.25 -8.64 6.67
CA SER A 39 -27.55 -9.79 5.78
C SER A 39 -28.40 -9.42 4.57
N HIS A 40 -28.98 -8.21 4.54
CA HIS A 40 -29.86 -7.71 3.49
C HIS A 40 -29.23 -6.59 2.67
N SER A 41 -27.89 -6.54 2.57
CA SER A 41 -27.18 -5.54 1.78
C SER A 41 -27.34 -5.78 0.26
N PHE A 42 -28.53 -5.51 -0.26
CA PHE A 42 -28.83 -5.48 -1.69
C PHE A 42 -28.41 -4.11 -2.24
N HIS A 43 -27.18 -4.01 -2.73
CA HIS A 43 -26.56 -2.85 -3.41
C HIS A 43 -26.19 -1.64 -2.53
N THR A 44 -24.93 -1.23 -2.64
CA THR A 44 -24.40 0.05 -2.14
C THR A 44 -24.94 1.20 -2.99
N VAL A 45 -26.07 1.79 -2.59
CA VAL A 45 -26.47 3.11 -3.10
C VAL A 45 -25.65 4.15 -2.35
N GLY A 46 -24.53 4.56 -2.96
CA GLY A 46 -23.67 5.62 -2.44
C GLY A 46 -22.21 5.25 -2.58
N VAL A 47 -21.43 6.11 -3.22
CA VAL A 47 -19.97 6.02 -3.26
C VAL A 47 -19.46 6.33 -1.85
N GLU A 48 -19.38 5.32 -0.99
CA GLU A 48 -18.92 5.48 0.38
C GLU A 48 -17.44 5.09 0.46
N PHE A 49 -16.57 6.07 0.30
CA PHE A 49 -15.17 5.97 0.70
C PHE A 49 -15.14 5.88 2.21
N PHE A 50 -14.89 4.69 2.73
CA PHE A 50 -14.80 4.47 4.15
C PHE A 50 -13.35 4.58 4.60
N ASN A 51 -13.07 5.59 5.42
CA ASN A 51 -11.79 5.74 6.09
C ASN A 51 -11.86 5.10 7.47
N LYS A 52 -10.85 4.32 7.84
CA LYS A 52 -10.68 3.81 9.20
C LYS A 52 -9.24 3.99 9.66
N ASP A 53 -9.08 4.59 10.84
CA ASP A 53 -7.78 4.70 11.48
C ASP A 53 -7.48 3.41 12.24
N ILE A 54 -6.26 2.89 12.08
CA ILE A 54 -5.76 1.72 12.81
C ILE A 54 -4.35 1.98 13.33
N GLU A 55 -4.01 1.29 14.42
CA GLU A 55 -2.65 1.26 14.97
C GLU A 55 -2.01 -0.11 14.66
N VAL A 56 -0.85 -0.09 14.02
CA VAL A 56 -0.08 -1.30 13.67
C VAL A 56 1.37 -1.07 14.10
N ASN A 57 1.89 -1.95 14.96
CA ASN A 57 3.26 -1.86 15.50
C ASN A 57 3.63 -0.50 16.12
N GLY A 58 2.66 0.19 16.73
CA GLY A 58 2.84 1.49 17.39
C GLY A 58 2.77 2.70 16.45
N GLU A 59 2.51 2.47 15.16
CA GLU A 59 2.30 3.52 14.16
C GLU A 59 0.84 3.62 13.74
N TRP A 60 0.38 4.84 13.47
CA TRP A 60 -1.01 5.13 13.11
C TRP A 60 -1.15 5.28 11.59
N TYR A 61 -2.16 4.60 11.05
CA TYR A 61 -2.48 4.59 9.62
C TYR A 61 -3.93 4.95 9.41
N THR A 62 -4.21 5.77 8.41
CA THR A 62 -5.57 5.96 7.89
C THR A 62 -5.73 5.06 6.68
N LEU A 63 -6.68 4.13 6.72
CA LEU A 63 -6.99 3.25 5.59
C LEU A 63 -8.20 3.79 4.84
N GLN A 64 -8.04 4.11 3.56
CA GLN A 64 -9.14 4.33 2.64
C GLN A 64 -9.47 2.99 1.97
N VAL A 65 -10.59 2.37 2.35
CA VAL A 65 -10.98 1.05 1.84
C VAL A 65 -11.97 1.20 0.69
N ASP A 66 -11.57 0.68 -0.47
CA ASP A 66 -12.37 0.67 -1.70
C ASP A 66 -12.75 -0.76 -2.08
N LEU A 67 -14.01 -0.94 -2.46
CA LEU A 67 -14.42 -2.15 -3.19
C LEU A 67 -13.94 -2.01 -4.64
N ALA A 68 -13.27 -3.05 -5.12
CA ALA A 68 -13.00 -3.16 -6.54
C ALA A 68 -14.31 -3.13 -7.33
N SER A 69 -14.35 -2.34 -8.39
CA SER A 69 -15.47 -2.34 -9.33
C SER A 69 -15.59 -3.71 -10.01
N GLU A 70 -16.76 -4.04 -10.54
CA GLU A 70 -17.06 -5.33 -11.24
C GLU A 70 -16.03 -5.70 -12.33
N LYS A 71 -15.22 -4.75 -12.82
CA LYS A 71 -14.16 -4.99 -13.80
C LYS A 71 -12.83 -5.48 -13.20
N ARG A 72 -12.75 -5.62 -11.87
CA ARG A 72 -11.54 -5.97 -11.10
C ARG A 72 -11.84 -7.17 -10.17
N GLU A 73 -12.36 -8.23 -10.76
CA GLU A 73 -12.53 -9.54 -10.12
C GLU A 73 -11.32 -10.42 -10.42
N VAL A 74 -11.01 -11.33 -9.49
CA VAL A 74 -9.87 -12.25 -9.55
C VAL A 74 -10.32 -13.57 -8.94
N GLU A 75 -10.02 -14.67 -9.64
CA GLU A 75 -10.35 -16.01 -9.17
C GLU A 75 -9.40 -16.44 -8.05
N GLU A 76 -9.85 -17.32 -7.15
CA GLU A 76 -9.03 -17.84 -6.05
C GLU A 76 -7.71 -18.47 -6.54
N ALA A 77 -7.75 -19.16 -7.68
CA ALA A 77 -6.57 -19.79 -8.27
C ALA A 77 -5.49 -18.77 -8.66
N GLU A 78 -5.89 -17.62 -9.21
CA GLU A 78 -4.97 -16.55 -9.59
C GLU A 78 -4.32 -15.92 -8.36
N ILE A 79 -5.11 -15.68 -7.31
CA ILE A 79 -4.59 -15.17 -6.02
C ILE A 79 -3.58 -16.14 -5.42
N ARG A 80 -3.87 -17.44 -5.45
CA ARG A 80 -2.97 -18.46 -4.91
C ARG A 80 -1.62 -18.45 -5.62
N SER A 81 -1.63 -18.46 -6.95
CA SER A 81 -0.40 -18.39 -7.75
C SER A 81 0.37 -17.09 -7.49
N TRP A 82 -0.33 -15.96 -7.41
CA TRP A 82 0.32 -14.68 -7.12
C TRP A 82 0.99 -14.64 -5.74
N CYS A 83 0.33 -15.21 -4.71
CA CYS A 83 0.89 -15.30 -3.36
C CYS A 83 2.15 -16.16 -3.30
N GLU A 84 2.21 -17.25 -4.07
CA GLU A 84 3.39 -18.11 -4.18
C GLU A 84 4.56 -17.39 -4.87
N GLU A 85 4.29 -16.61 -5.91
CA GLU A 85 5.33 -15.89 -6.68
C GLU A 85 5.85 -14.63 -5.97
N ASN A 86 5.02 -13.93 -5.21
CA ASN A 86 5.33 -12.59 -4.67
C ASN A 86 5.79 -12.62 -3.20
N GLY A 87 6.42 -13.72 -2.78
CA GLY A 87 7.10 -13.83 -1.49
C GLY A 87 6.16 -14.12 -0.33
N GLU A 88 5.33 -15.16 -0.50
CA GLU A 88 4.48 -15.79 0.51
C GLU A 88 3.57 -14.79 1.22
N VAL A 89 2.67 -14.17 0.45
CA VAL A 89 1.65 -13.32 1.07
C VAL A 89 0.73 -14.20 1.93
N PRO A 90 0.57 -13.89 3.23
CA PRO A 90 -0.19 -14.76 4.12
C PRO A 90 -1.65 -14.87 3.69
N MET A 91 -2.16 -16.11 3.65
CA MET A 91 -3.58 -16.38 3.45
C MET A 91 -4.24 -16.62 4.81
N ILE A 92 -5.29 -15.87 5.11
CA ILE A 92 -6.05 -16.03 6.35
C ILE A 92 -7.54 -16.18 6.06
N GLU A 93 -8.22 -16.98 6.87
CA GLU A 93 -9.67 -17.10 6.82
C GLU A 93 -10.32 -15.95 7.59
N THR A 94 -11.40 -15.40 7.05
CA THR A 94 -12.17 -14.32 7.69
C THR A 94 -13.67 -14.63 7.68
N SER A 95 -14.40 -14.19 8.71
CA SER A 95 -15.87 -14.19 8.71
C SER A 95 -16.37 -12.78 9.00
N ALA A 96 -16.91 -12.12 7.98
CA ALA A 96 -17.58 -10.83 8.16
C ALA A 96 -18.78 -10.94 9.11
N LYS A 97 -19.51 -12.07 9.05
CA LYS A 97 -20.69 -12.30 9.90
C LYS A 97 -20.30 -12.40 11.37
N ASP A 98 -19.29 -13.21 11.66
CA ASP A 98 -18.88 -13.53 13.03
C ASP A 98 -17.73 -12.64 13.55
N ALA A 99 -17.32 -11.66 12.74
CA ALA A 99 -16.18 -10.77 12.99
C ALA A 99 -14.86 -11.52 13.23
N ILE A 100 -14.68 -12.70 12.62
CA ILE A 100 -13.46 -13.51 12.76
C ILE A 100 -12.40 -12.95 11.83
N ASN A 101 -11.22 -12.62 12.39
CA ASN A 101 -10.01 -12.19 11.68
C ASN A 101 -10.17 -10.97 10.75
N VAL A 102 -11.25 -10.20 10.88
CA VAL A 102 -11.49 -9.05 10.00
C VAL A 102 -10.42 -7.99 10.22
N ASP A 103 -10.26 -7.47 11.43
CA ASP A 103 -9.20 -6.48 11.73
C ASP A 103 -7.80 -7.06 11.50
N THR A 104 -7.60 -8.33 11.82
CA THR A 104 -6.33 -9.05 11.57
C THR A 104 -5.94 -9.00 10.09
N ALA A 105 -6.88 -9.21 9.17
CA ALA A 105 -6.62 -9.16 7.73
C ALA A 105 -6.07 -7.79 7.29
N PHE A 106 -6.71 -6.71 7.73
CA PHE A 106 -6.29 -5.36 7.37
C PHE A 106 -4.96 -4.98 8.04
N ALA A 107 -4.74 -5.39 9.30
CA ALA A 107 -3.46 -5.19 9.98
C ALA A 107 -2.31 -5.89 9.23
N MET A 108 -2.51 -7.15 8.82
CA MET A 108 -1.50 -7.91 8.08
C MET A 108 -1.17 -7.28 6.73
N ALA A 109 -2.16 -6.69 6.04
CA ALA A 109 -1.92 -5.94 4.81
C ALA A 109 -1.00 -4.73 5.04
N VAL A 110 -1.23 -3.97 6.13
CA VAL A 110 -0.36 -2.84 6.51
C VAL A 110 1.04 -3.31 6.90
N GLU A 111 1.16 -4.39 7.68
CA GLU A 111 2.46 -4.94 8.02
C GLU A 111 3.26 -5.38 6.78
N ARG A 112 2.57 -5.94 5.78
CA ARG A 112 3.20 -6.30 4.51
C ARG A 112 3.64 -5.07 3.73
N TRP A 113 2.81 -4.03 3.68
CA TRP A 113 3.17 -2.74 3.07
C TRP A 113 4.44 -2.16 3.70
N ASN A 114 4.52 -2.13 5.03
CA ASN A 114 5.69 -1.62 5.74
C ASN A 114 6.98 -2.37 5.39
N LYS A 115 6.90 -3.71 5.32
CA LYS A 115 8.04 -4.55 4.90
C LYS A 115 8.49 -4.24 3.48
N LEU A 116 7.55 -3.96 2.58
CA LEU A 116 7.84 -3.61 1.19
C LEU A 116 8.46 -2.21 1.07
N GLU A 117 7.91 -1.22 1.77
CA GLU A 117 8.48 0.14 1.81
C GLU A 117 9.91 0.13 2.36
N GLU A 118 10.17 -0.59 3.45
CA GLU A 118 11.52 -0.72 4.02
C GLU A 118 12.50 -1.35 3.01
N PHE A 119 12.04 -2.32 2.22
CA PHE A 119 12.84 -2.92 1.15
C PHE A 119 13.14 -1.91 0.04
N LEU A 120 12.14 -1.13 -0.40
CA LEU A 120 12.28 -0.13 -1.45
C LEU A 120 13.22 1.01 -1.03
N GLU A 121 13.08 1.54 0.19
CA GLU A 121 13.98 2.55 0.75
C GLU A 121 15.43 2.07 0.80
N LYS A 122 15.65 0.82 1.22
CA LYS A 122 16.99 0.20 1.22
C LYS A 122 17.54 0.09 -0.19
N SER A 123 16.74 -0.32 -1.17
CA SER A 123 17.17 -0.49 -2.56
C SER A 123 17.53 0.84 -3.24
N ASN A 124 16.78 1.91 -2.97
CA ASN A 124 17.07 3.25 -3.52
C ASN A 124 18.36 3.84 -2.94
N ASN A 125 18.75 3.48 -1.71
CA ASN A 125 20.02 3.90 -1.13
C ASN A 125 21.27 3.22 -1.75
N TYR A 126 21.10 2.17 -2.56
CA TYR A 126 22.21 1.52 -3.26
C TYR A 126 22.39 1.97 -4.72
N CYS A 127 21.45 2.73 -5.30
CA CYS A 127 21.62 3.31 -6.64
C CYS A 127 22.17 4.75 -6.54
N GLY A 128 23.37 4.86 -5.95
CA GLY A 128 24.14 6.10 -5.88
C GLY A 128 25.08 6.33 -7.07
N ASP A 129 25.06 5.48 -8.10
CA ASP A 129 25.98 5.54 -9.24
C ASP A 129 25.58 6.58 -10.30
N THR A 130 25.33 7.81 -9.86
CA THR A 130 25.33 8.93 -10.79
C THR A 130 26.78 9.40 -10.97
N VAL A 131 27.40 9.10 -12.11
CA VAL A 131 28.66 9.75 -12.51
C VAL A 131 28.33 11.23 -12.80
N ASP A 132 28.70 12.11 -11.88
CA ASP A 132 28.50 13.56 -12.05
C ASP A 132 29.60 14.13 -12.96
N LEU A 133 29.30 14.28 -14.25
CA LEU A 133 30.19 14.87 -15.28
C LEU A 133 30.39 16.39 -15.12
N ARG A 134 29.99 16.99 -13.99
CA ARG A 134 30.00 18.44 -13.76
C ARG A 134 31.28 18.98 -13.13
N ASN A 135 32.37 18.21 -13.11
CA ASN A 135 33.67 18.72 -12.69
C ASN A 135 34.70 18.70 -13.82
N HIS A 136 34.52 19.61 -14.78
CA HIS A 136 35.64 20.13 -15.57
C HIS A 136 35.42 21.60 -15.94
N HIS A 137 35.43 22.48 -14.95
CA HIS A 137 35.75 23.90 -15.16
C HIS A 137 36.72 24.39 -14.09
N GLY A 138 37.98 23.98 -14.28
CA GLY A 138 39.13 24.43 -13.51
C GLY A 138 40.43 24.39 -14.31
N ALA A 139 40.38 24.56 -15.63
CA ALA A 139 41.58 24.78 -16.44
C ALA A 139 41.33 25.92 -17.42
N LYS A 140 42.03 27.03 -17.20
CA LYS A 140 42.01 28.23 -18.03
C LYS A 140 42.42 27.86 -19.46
N VAL A 141 41.48 27.87 -20.41
CA VAL A 141 41.81 27.85 -21.84
C VAL A 141 42.05 29.29 -22.28
N ASN A 142 43.30 29.57 -22.60
CA ASN A 142 43.77 30.85 -23.10
C ASN A 142 43.31 31.05 -24.56
N LYS A 143 42.87 32.28 -24.89
CA LYS A 143 42.42 32.65 -26.24
C LYS A 143 43.57 32.51 -27.24
N LYS A 144 43.37 31.79 -28.35
CA LYS A 144 43.81 32.20 -29.70
C LYS A 144 42.90 31.63 -30.78
N ALA A 145 42.66 32.48 -31.77
CA ALA A 145 41.82 32.28 -32.94
C ALA A 145 42.29 31.13 -33.84
N GLY A 146 41.34 30.53 -34.56
CA GLY A 146 41.59 29.60 -35.66
C GLY A 146 40.27 29.17 -36.29
N CYS A 147 39.84 29.91 -37.31
CA CYS A 147 38.78 29.51 -38.23
C CYS A 147 39.28 28.38 -39.15
N CYS A 148 38.31 27.70 -39.79
CA CYS A 148 38.35 26.47 -40.60
C CYS A 148 39.55 26.23 -41.54
N THR A 149 39.77 24.96 -41.89
CA THR A 149 39.86 24.52 -43.30
C THR A 149 39.25 23.13 -43.42
#